data_AF-A0A420MIK9-F1
#
_entry.id   AF-A0A420MIK9-F1
#
_cell.length_a   1.000
_cell.length_b   1.000
_cell.length_c   1.000
_cell.angle_alpha   90.00
_cell.angle_beta   90.00
_cell.angle_gamma   90.00
#
_symmetry.space_group_name_H-M   'P 1'
#
loop_
_entity.id
_entity.type
_entity.pdbx_description
1 polymer ?
#
loop_
_entity_poly.entity_id
_entity_poly.type
_entity_poly.pdbx_seq_one_letter_code
_entity_poly.pdbx_strand_id
1 'polypeptide(L)'
;MSRPVSMGRSLIAQLLKVCKEHDNVEIWTGWELSELLLSGHDGGVIGARVKRRGSEELVDIHASLGVILTTGGFSQNQEMRDAYLAGTATSEATSGMPTKAEWSLASDGDAGIALRAGQRIGAGSAQLGQVWGIPTMIDPRTGKVTEAMFAISKPFSIVVDGCGRRFFSESQPYGEAVRSMYERANEDVEAATFWLVFDRRYRRRYPIGSLKSTWQIDQAVEQGLLLRSDTIDGLAEQ
;
A
#
# COMPACT_ATOMS: atom_id res chain seq x y z
N MET A 1 -8.05 32.33 -4.95
CA MET A 1 -6.69 31.80 -4.72
C MET A 1 -6.73 30.30 -4.93
N SER A 2 -5.82 29.73 -5.72
CA SER A 2 -5.65 28.28 -5.82
C SER A 2 -5.14 27.73 -4.49
N ARG A 3 -5.68 26.60 -4.03
CA ARG A 3 -5.24 25.96 -2.80
C ARG A 3 -3.85 25.33 -3.02
N PRO A 4 -2.82 25.64 -2.21
CA PRO A 4 -1.51 25.04 -2.37
C PRO A 4 -1.58 23.52 -2.18
N VAL A 5 -0.79 22.79 -2.97
CA VAL A 5 -0.57 21.35 -2.81
C VAL A 5 0.68 21.11 -1.96
N SER A 6 0.68 20.04 -1.17
CA SER A 6 1.80 19.65 -0.29
C SER A 6 2.19 18.18 -0.49
N MET A 7 3.25 17.72 0.20
CA MET A 7 3.74 16.34 0.20
C MET A 7 4.00 15.81 -1.23
N GLY A 8 3.70 14.53 -1.49
CA GLY A 8 3.95 13.89 -2.79
C GLY A 8 3.33 14.63 -3.98
N ARG A 9 2.15 15.25 -3.83
CA ARG A 9 1.54 16.04 -4.91
C ARG A 9 2.38 17.25 -5.27
N SER A 10 2.95 17.93 -4.27
CA SER A 10 3.85 19.07 -4.51
C SER A 10 5.16 18.63 -5.14
N LEU A 11 5.73 17.52 -4.66
CA LEU A 11 6.94 16.94 -5.23
C LEU A 11 6.78 16.64 -6.72
N ILE A 12 5.74 15.87 -7.09
CA ILE A 12 5.48 15.50 -8.49
C ILE A 12 5.18 16.74 -9.35
N ALA A 13 4.39 17.69 -8.85
CA ALA A 13 4.10 18.92 -9.59
C ALA A 13 5.36 19.74 -9.87
N GLN A 14 6.28 19.82 -8.92
CA GLN A 14 7.55 20.53 -9.08
C GLN A 14 8.49 19.81 -10.04
N LEU A 15 8.62 18.48 -9.94
CA LEU A 15 9.42 17.69 -10.89
C LEU A 15 8.89 17.85 -12.32
N LEU A 16 7.56 17.75 -12.50
CA LEU A 16 6.92 17.95 -13.81
C LEU A 16 7.15 19.36 -14.34
N LYS A 17 7.12 20.37 -13.47
CA LYS A 17 7.42 21.76 -13.84
C LYS A 17 8.85 21.89 -14.36
N VAL A 18 9.83 21.33 -13.65
CA VAL A 18 11.24 21.32 -14.09
C VAL A 18 11.37 20.66 -15.47
N CYS A 19 10.78 19.48 -15.69
CA CYS A 19 10.82 18.83 -17.00
C CYS A 19 10.24 19.69 -18.13
N LYS A 20 9.14 20.40 -17.86
CA LYS A 20 8.50 21.29 -18.84
C LYS A 20 9.30 22.55 -19.12
N GLU A 21 9.97 23.12 -18.11
CA GLU A 21 10.76 24.34 -18.27
C GLU A 21 12.08 24.09 -19.02
N HIS A 22 12.65 22.90 -18.89
CA HIS A 22 13.86 22.51 -19.62
C HIS A 22 13.60 22.00 -21.05
N ASP A 23 12.35 21.64 -21.39
CA ASP A 23 11.88 21.22 -22.72
C ASP A 23 12.76 20.16 -23.42
N ASN A 24 13.35 19.27 -22.62
CA ASN A 24 14.25 18.20 -23.08
C ASN A 24 13.76 16.80 -22.68
N VAL A 25 12.53 16.71 -22.16
CA VAL A 25 11.90 15.46 -21.75
C VAL A 25 10.52 15.37 -22.39
N GLU A 26 10.30 14.33 -23.19
CA GLU A 26 8.98 14.00 -23.71
C GLU A 26 8.22 13.12 -22.70
N ILE A 27 6.97 13.48 -22.40
CA ILE A 27 6.16 12.78 -21.38
C ILE A 27 4.93 12.19 -22.03
N TRP A 28 4.89 10.86 -22.10
CA TRP A 28 3.76 10.11 -22.63
C TRP A 28 2.89 9.59 -21.49
N THR A 29 1.61 9.94 -21.49
CA THR A 29 0.61 9.42 -20.53
C THR A 29 -0.32 8.43 -21.22
N GLY A 30 -0.82 7.44 -20.48
CA GLY A 30 -1.74 6.43 -21.05
C GLY A 30 -1.02 5.36 -21.87
N TRP A 31 0.28 5.17 -21.63
CA TRP A 31 1.10 4.12 -22.20
C TRP A 31 1.69 3.27 -21.07
N GLU A 32 1.78 1.96 -21.30
CA GLU A 32 2.29 0.99 -20.33
C GLU A 32 3.42 0.17 -20.94
N LEU A 33 4.45 -0.14 -20.15
CA LEU A 33 5.52 -1.04 -20.55
C LEU A 33 4.95 -2.42 -20.88
N SER A 34 5.30 -2.98 -22.04
CA SER A 34 4.94 -4.33 -22.42
C SER A 34 6.15 -5.27 -22.33
N GLU A 35 7.24 -4.89 -22.99
CA GLU A 35 8.44 -5.71 -23.16
C GLU A 35 9.70 -4.83 -23.25
N LEU A 36 10.85 -5.41 -22.86
CA LEU A 36 12.16 -4.84 -23.16
C LEU A 36 12.64 -5.36 -24.51
N LEU A 37 13.16 -4.47 -25.35
CA LEU A 37 13.72 -4.83 -26.65
C LEU A 37 15.18 -5.22 -26.48
N LEU A 38 15.56 -6.39 -27.00
CA LEU A 38 16.92 -6.93 -26.88
C LEU A 38 17.64 -6.90 -28.23
N SER A 39 18.94 -6.63 -28.19
CA SER A 39 19.81 -6.77 -29.35
C SER A 39 20.03 -8.24 -29.69
N GLY A 40 19.91 -8.57 -30.98
CA GLY A 40 20.20 -9.92 -31.47
C GLY A 40 21.69 -10.30 -31.43
N HIS A 41 22.61 -9.34 -31.24
CA HIS A 41 24.06 -9.63 -31.26
C HIS A 41 24.64 -10.00 -29.89
N ASP A 42 24.22 -9.33 -28.81
CA ASP A 42 24.78 -9.47 -27.46
C ASP A 42 23.72 -9.60 -26.36
N GLY A 43 22.43 -9.55 -26.71
CA GLY A 43 21.33 -9.60 -25.75
C GLY A 43 21.14 -8.32 -24.92
N GLY A 44 21.85 -7.23 -25.24
CA GLY A 44 21.72 -5.96 -24.54
C GLY A 44 20.35 -5.31 -24.73
N VAL A 45 19.85 -4.58 -23.73
CA VAL A 45 18.59 -3.84 -23.83
C VAL A 45 18.79 -2.60 -24.71
N ILE A 46 18.04 -2.52 -25.82
CA ILE A 46 18.13 -1.45 -26.82
C ILE A 46 16.88 -0.55 -26.86
N GLY A 47 15.92 -0.80 -25.96
CA GLY A 47 14.67 -0.05 -25.94
C GLY A 47 13.57 -0.77 -25.18
N ALA A 48 12.35 -0.27 -25.34
CA ALA A 48 11.15 -0.85 -24.75
C ALA A 48 9.98 -0.76 -25.74
N ARG A 49 9.13 -1.79 -25.71
CA ARG A 49 7.82 -1.77 -26.35
C ARG A 49 6.79 -1.29 -25.35
N VAL A 50 5.99 -0.30 -25.74
CA VAL A 50 4.90 0.24 -24.93
C VAL A 50 3.55 0.01 -25.61
N LYS A 51 2.51 -0.24 -24.81
CA LYS A 51 1.12 -0.43 -25.24
C LYS A 51 0.28 0.76 -24.80
N ARG A 52 -0.56 1.29 -25.69
CA ARG A 52 -1.51 2.34 -25.31
C ARG A 52 -2.67 1.75 -24.51
N ARG A 53 -2.95 2.32 -23.34
CA ARG A 53 -4.00 1.83 -22.43
C ARG A 53 -5.37 1.87 -23.12
N GLY A 54 -6.05 0.73 -23.13
CA GLY A 54 -7.38 0.57 -23.76
C GLY A 54 -7.36 0.42 -25.28
N SER A 55 -6.19 0.18 -25.87
CA SER A 55 -5.99 -0.07 -27.30
C SER A 55 -5.03 -1.24 -27.50
N GLU A 56 -5.04 -1.87 -28.68
CA GLU A 56 -4.03 -2.86 -29.10
C GLU A 56 -2.80 -2.22 -29.77
N GLU A 57 -2.75 -0.88 -29.80
CA GLU A 57 -1.63 -0.11 -30.33
C GLU A 57 -0.34 -0.34 -29.53
N LEU A 58 0.70 -0.78 -30.23
CA LEU A 58 2.05 -1.00 -29.73
C LEU A 58 3.03 -0.06 -30.42
N VAL A 59 3.95 0.52 -29.64
CA VAL A 59 5.02 1.38 -30.15
C VAL A 59 6.35 0.91 -29.58
N ASP A 60 7.34 0.77 -30.45
CA ASP A 60 8.72 0.45 -30.09
C ASP A 60 9.51 1.75 -29.92
N ILE A 61 10.08 1.93 -28.74
CA ILE A 61 10.93 3.07 -28.40
C ILE A 61 12.36 2.56 -28.25
N HIS A 62 13.22 2.93 -29.20
CA HIS A 62 14.65 2.62 -29.14
C HIS A 62 15.36 3.63 -28.23
N ALA A 63 16.26 3.13 -27.38
CA ALA A 63 17.02 3.93 -26.44
C ALA A 63 18.52 3.71 -26.67
N SER A 64 19.26 4.78 -26.98
CA SER A 64 20.70 4.70 -27.29
C SER A 64 21.59 4.51 -26.08
N LEU A 65 21.14 4.91 -24.88
CA LEU A 65 21.92 4.83 -23.64
C LEU A 65 21.42 3.77 -22.66
N GLY A 66 20.16 3.36 -22.79
CA GLY A 66 19.53 2.37 -21.93
C GLY A 66 18.12 2.76 -21.48
N VAL A 67 17.49 1.87 -20.72
CA VAL A 67 16.13 2.01 -20.21
C VAL A 67 16.17 2.04 -18.68
N ILE A 68 15.57 3.08 -18.08
CA ILE A 68 15.43 3.21 -16.63
C ILE A 68 14.01 2.79 -16.24
N LEU A 69 13.89 1.80 -15.36
CA LEU A 69 12.61 1.27 -14.88
C LEU A 69 12.30 1.79 -13.47
N THR A 70 11.33 2.71 -13.37
CA THR A 70 10.84 3.26 -12.09
C THR A 70 9.32 3.10 -11.97
N THR A 71 8.82 1.87 -12.13
CA THR A 71 7.38 1.58 -12.29
C THR A 71 6.69 1.11 -11.00
N GLY A 72 7.26 1.39 -9.83
CA GLY A 72 6.76 0.87 -8.56
C GLY A 72 7.03 -0.63 -8.36
N GLY A 73 6.32 -1.22 -7.41
CA GLY A 73 6.32 -2.63 -7.05
C GLY A 73 5.10 -3.37 -7.61
N PHE A 74 4.57 -4.32 -6.82
CA PHE A 74 3.48 -5.23 -7.20
C PHE A 74 2.34 -5.26 -6.17
N SER A 75 2.19 -4.20 -5.37
CA SER A 75 1.28 -4.19 -4.21
C SER A 75 -0.19 -4.37 -4.61
N GLN A 76 -0.56 -4.06 -5.85
CA GLN A 76 -1.90 -4.23 -6.43
C GLN A 76 -2.08 -5.53 -7.21
N ASN A 77 -1.04 -6.38 -7.33
CA ASN A 77 -1.13 -7.66 -8.04
C ASN A 77 -1.26 -8.82 -7.04
N GLN A 78 -2.48 -9.35 -6.87
CA GLN A 78 -2.75 -10.42 -5.92
C GLN A 78 -1.92 -11.68 -6.18
N GLU A 79 -1.80 -12.11 -7.44
CA GLU A 79 -1.05 -13.32 -7.80
C GLU A 79 0.44 -13.21 -7.40
N MET A 80 1.05 -12.05 -7.63
CA MET A 80 2.44 -11.80 -7.22
C MET A 80 2.59 -11.71 -5.70
N ARG A 81 1.60 -11.15 -5.00
CA ARG A 81 1.58 -11.14 -3.54
C ARG A 81 1.51 -12.56 -2.99
N ASP A 82 0.64 -13.40 -3.54
CA ASP A 82 0.53 -14.79 -3.13
C ASP A 82 1.83 -15.56 -3.43
N ALA A 83 2.41 -15.35 -4.61
CA ALA A 83 3.65 -16.01 -5.01
C ALA A 83 4.87 -15.59 -4.16
N TYR A 84 4.98 -14.31 -3.81
CA TYR A 84 6.20 -13.76 -3.19
C TYR A 84 6.09 -13.51 -1.70
N LEU A 85 4.91 -13.11 -1.21
CA LEU A 85 4.70 -12.83 0.20
C LEU A 85 4.33 -14.10 0.97
N ALA A 86 3.45 -14.97 0.43
CA ALA A 86 2.96 -16.14 1.18
C ALA A 86 4.01 -17.26 1.36
N GLY A 87 5.07 -17.28 0.55
CA GLY A 87 6.01 -18.42 0.43
C GLY A 87 7.39 -18.24 1.06
N THR A 88 7.69 -17.10 1.68
CA THR A 88 9.04 -16.88 2.25
C THR A 88 9.03 -17.21 3.73
N ALA A 89 9.42 -18.43 4.08
CA ALA A 89 9.63 -18.90 5.46
C ALA A 89 11.08 -18.63 5.91
N THR A 90 11.58 -17.42 5.67
CA THR A 90 12.83 -16.98 6.30
C THR A 90 12.48 -16.15 7.52
N SER A 91 13.33 -16.15 8.55
CA SER A 91 13.14 -15.35 9.77
C SER A 91 13.05 -13.84 9.55
N GLU A 92 13.28 -13.38 8.31
CA GLU A 92 13.21 -11.99 7.89
C GLU A 92 11.98 -11.70 7.01
N ALA A 93 11.29 -12.71 6.51
CA ALA A 93 10.15 -12.55 5.62
C ALA A 93 8.89 -12.10 6.36
N THR A 94 8.10 -11.26 5.71
CA THR A 94 7.12 -10.46 6.43
C THR A 94 5.88 -11.26 6.89
N SER A 95 5.40 -12.31 6.21
CA SER A 95 4.40 -13.24 6.81
C SER A 95 4.11 -14.49 5.97
N GLY A 96 3.61 -15.56 6.60
CA GLY A 96 2.95 -16.69 5.90
C GLY A 96 1.44 -16.50 5.75
N MET A 97 0.93 -15.32 6.10
CA MET A 97 -0.50 -15.02 6.14
C MET A 97 -1.00 -14.55 4.77
N PRO A 98 -2.23 -14.93 4.36
CA PRO A 98 -2.86 -14.37 3.18
C PRO A 98 -2.88 -12.85 3.26
N THR A 99 -2.35 -12.19 2.24
CA THR A 99 -2.43 -10.73 2.11
C THR A 99 -3.39 -10.36 0.98
N LYS A 100 -4.05 -9.21 1.05
CA LYS A 100 -4.95 -8.78 -0.02
C LYS A 100 -4.45 -7.50 -0.69
N ALA A 101 -4.52 -7.46 -2.01
CA ALA A 101 -4.22 -6.26 -2.81
C ALA A 101 -5.10 -5.07 -2.39
N GLU A 102 -6.35 -5.34 -1.98
CA GLU A 102 -7.29 -4.31 -1.49
C GLU A 102 -6.81 -3.54 -0.26
N TRP A 103 -5.88 -4.11 0.53
CA TRP A 103 -5.27 -3.45 1.69
C TRP A 103 -4.17 -2.45 1.30
N SER A 104 -3.72 -2.48 0.04
CA SER A 104 -2.66 -1.61 -0.44
C SER A 104 -3.14 -0.16 -0.58
N LEU A 105 -2.29 0.78 -0.16
CA LEU A 105 -2.46 2.21 -0.42
C LEU A 105 -1.76 2.64 -1.73
N ALA A 106 -1.10 1.72 -2.43
CA ALA A 106 -0.42 2.01 -3.69
C ALA A 106 -1.44 2.34 -4.80
N SER A 107 -0.99 3.05 -5.83
CA SER A 107 -1.81 3.32 -7.01
C SER A 107 -2.15 2.04 -7.77
N ASP A 108 -3.31 1.99 -8.44
CA ASP A 108 -3.78 0.85 -9.24
C ASP A 108 -2.75 0.30 -10.25
N GLY A 109 -1.82 1.14 -10.73
CA GLY A 109 -0.74 0.73 -11.64
C GLY A 109 0.45 -0.01 -10.99
N ASP A 110 0.47 -0.16 -9.66
CA ASP A 110 1.54 -0.85 -8.91
C ASP A 110 1.43 -2.38 -9.04
N ALA A 111 1.51 -2.87 -10.27
CA ALA A 111 1.15 -4.22 -10.66
C ALA A 111 2.34 -5.09 -11.07
N GLY A 112 3.58 -4.67 -10.78
CA GLY A 112 4.79 -5.47 -10.97
C GLY A 112 5.29 -5.57 -12.41
N ILE A 113 4.95 -4.63 -13.27
CA ILE A 113 5.22 -4.72 -14.72
C ILE A 113 6.71 -4.79 -15.04
N ALA A 114 7.54 -3.91 -14.46
CA ALA A 114 8.99 -3.92 -14.69
C ALA A 114 9.66 -5.16 -14.09
N LEU A 115 9.20 -5.64 -12.92
CA LEU A 115 9.73 -6.85 -12.30
C LEU A 115 9.54 -8.06 -13.23
N ARG A 116 8.33 -8.24 -13.78
CA ARG A 116 8.08 -9.30 -14.76
C ARG A 116 8.90 -9.13 -16.04
N ALA A 117 8.98 -7.90 -16.57
CA ALA A 117 9.76 -7.63 -17.77
C ALA A 117 11.25 -7.96 -17.59
N GLY A 118 11.82 -7.61 -16.43
CA GLY A 118 13.19 -7.97 -16.05
C GLY A 118 13.38 -9.48 -15.90
N GLN A 119 12.48 -10.17 -15.18
CA GLN A 119 12.55 -11.62 -15.00
C GLN A 119 12.51 -12.38 -16.32
N ARG A 120 11.71 -11.93 -17.30
CA ARG A 120 11.66 -12.55 -18.64
C ARG A 120 12.99 -12.52 -19.37
N ILE A 121 13.86 -11.55 -19.09
CA ILE A 121 15.19 -11.42 -19.69
C ILE A 121 16.30 -11.95 -18.79
N GLY A 122 15.94 -12.69 -17.73
CA GLY A 122 16.90 -13.31 -16.82
C GLY A 122 17.47 -12.38 -15.74
N ALA A 123 16.87 -11.20 -15.51
CA ALA A 123 17.31 -10.34 -14.42
C ALA A 123 16.99 -10.98 -13.06
N GLY A 124 17.97 -10.96 -12.15
CA GLY A 124 17.78 -11.41 -10.78
C GLY A 124 16.83 -10.50 -10.00
N SER A 125 16.16 -11.07 -9.00
CA SER A 125 15.28 -10.35 -8.08
C SER A 125 15.64 -10.69 -6.63
N ALA A 126 15.49 -9.71 -5.74
CA ALA A 126 15.74 -9.89 -4.31
C ALA A 126 14.63 -9.23 -3.48
N GLN A 127 14.52 -9.63 -2.22
CA GLN A 127 13.60 -9.03 -1.24
C GLN A 127 12.12 -9.02 -1.65
N LEU A 128 11.69 -9.94 -2.53
CA LEU A 128 10.29 -10.01 -2.97
C LEU A 128 9.31 -10.39 -1.84
N GLY A 129 9.80 -11.03 -0.78
CA GLY A 129 9.03 -11.34 0.44
C GLY A 129 8.97 -10.20 1.47
N GLN A 130 9.52 -9.03 1.14
CA GLN A 130 9.57 -7.88 2.04
C GLN A 130 8.47 -6.88 1.72
N VAL A 131 7.85 -6.31 2.77
CA VAL A 131 6.82 -5.29 2.64
C VAL A 131 7.26 -4.00 3.32
N TRP A 132 7.36 -2.92 2.56
CA TRP A 132 7.36 -1.58 3.13
C TRP A 132 5.91 -1.15 3.36
N GLY A 133 5.36 -1.53 4.52
CA GLY A 133 3.95 -1.37 4.84
C GLY A 133 3.68 -0.31 5.90
N ILE A 134 2.45 0.18 5.94
CA ILE A 134 1.88 0.94 7.04
C ILE A 134 0.62 0.22 7.50
N PRO A 135 0.30 0.13 8.81
CA PRO A 135 -0.99 -0.35 9.24
C PRO A 135 -2.13 0.40 8.55
N THR A 136 -3.10 -0.36 8.08
CA THR A 136 -4.29 0.15 7.40
C THR A 136 -5.55 -0.23 8.15
N MET A 137 -6.61 0.53 7.94
CA MET A 137 -7.94 0.24 8.48
C MET A 137 -8.99 0.49 7.41
N ILE A 138 -10.17 -0.08 7.61
CA ILE A 138 -11.36 0.32 6.84
C ILE A 138 -11.82 1.67 7.39
N ASP A 139 -11.85 2.69 6.54
CA ASP A 139 -12.39 3.99 6.90
C ASP A 139 -13.88 3.84 7.27
N PRO A 140 -14.28 4.16 8.51
CA PRO A 140 -15.63 3.88 8.99
C PRO A 140 -16.71 4.77 8.34
N ARG A 141 -16.34 5.75 7.51
CA ARG A 141 -17.27 6.56 6.73
C ARG A 141 -17.40 6.07 5.29
N THR A 142 -16.31 5.63 4.67
CA THR A 142 -16.31 5.29 3.23
C THR A 142 -16.31 3.80 2.95
N GLY A 143 -16.04 2.95 3.95
CA GLY A 143 -15.86 1.51 3.77
C GLY A 143 -14.63 1.16 2.91
N LYS A 144 -13.71 2.11 2.72
CA LYS A 144 -12.50 1.95 1.89
C LYS A 144 -11.27 1.89 2.79
N VAL A 145 -10.25 1.18 2.33
CA VAL A 145 -8.96 1.14 3.03
C VAL A 145 -8.33 2.53 3.10
N THR A 146 -7.78 2.86 4.27
CA THR A 146 -7.01 4.08 4.55
C THR A 146 -5.84 3.75 5.47
N GLU A 147 -4.85 4.64 5.55
CA GLU A 147 -3.80 4.54 6.58
C GLU A 147 -4.41 4.62 7.98
N ALA A 148 -3.86 3.84 8.91
CA ALA A 148 -4.31 3.78 10.31
C ALA A 148 -3.28 4.32 11.30
N MET A 149 -2.04 4.58 10.88
CA MET A 149 -0.97 4.96 11.82
C MET A 149 -1.20 6.30 12.49
N PHE A 150 -1.81 7.25 11.78
CA PHE A 150 -2.17 8.49 12.43
C PHE A 150 -3.13 8.22 13.59
N ALA A 151 -4.06 7.27 13.45
CA ALA A 151 -5.01 6.93 14.50
C ALA A 151 -4.37 6.14 15.65
N ILE A 152 -3.63 5.07 15.31
CA ILE A 152 -2.94 4.20 16.27
C ILE A 152 -1.99 5.00 17.18
N SER A 153 -1.25 5.96 16.61
CA SER A 153 -0.24 6.71 17.36
C SER A 153 -0.79 7.80 18.30
N LYS A 154 -2.12 7.96 18.45
CA LYS A 154 -2.68 8.99 19.33
C LYS A 154 -3.04 8.46 20.73
N PRO A 155 -2.90 9.32 21.76
CA PRO A 155 -3.38 9.01 23.10
C PRO A 155 -4.86 8.61 23.15
N PHE A 156 -5.21 7.83 24.17
CA PHE A 156 -6.56 7.32 24.43
C PHE A 156 -7.04 6.25 23.43
N SER A 157 -6.10 5.61 22.72
CA SER A 157 -6.35 4.41 21.93
C SER A 157 -5.30 3.34 22.23
N ILE A 158 -5.69 2.08 22.01
CA ILE A 158 -4.80 0.91 22.05
C ILE A 158 -5.13 -0.02 20.89
N VAL A 159 -4.15 -0.81 20.46
CA VAL A 159 -4.39 -1.88 19.49
C VAL A 159 -4.38 -3.23 20.20
N VAL A 160 -5.42 -4.02 19.97
CA VAL A 160 -5.53 -5.40 20.47
C VAL A 160 -5.68 -6.38 19.31
N ASP A 161 -5.24 -7.60 19.53
CA ASP A 161 -5.49 -8.72 18.63
C ASP A 161 -6.92 -9.27 18.76
N GLY A 162 -7.24 -10.32 18.00
CA GLY A 162 -8.54 -10.99 18.01
C GLY A 162 -8.90 -11.63 19.36
N CYS A 163 -7.93 -11.78 20.25
CA CYS A 163 -8.09 -12.29 21.61
C CYS A 163 -8.14 -11.17 22.67
N GLY A 164 -8.18 -9.90 22.26
CA GLY A 164 -8.21 -8.75 23.17
C GLY A 164 -6.88 -8.42 23.85
N ARG A 165 -5.75 -8.93 23.35
CA ARG A 165 -4.41 -8.71 23.94
C ARG A 165 -3.64 -7.65 23.17
N ARG A 166 -2.97 -6.75 23.89
CA ARG A 166 -1.97 -5.84 23.31
C ARG A 166 -0.70 -6.61 22.99
N PHE A 167 -0.07 -6.32 21.85
CA PHE A 167 1.09 -7.07 21.35
C PHE A 167 2.22 -6.20 20.81
N PHE A 168 2.05 -4.88 20.73
CA PHE A 168 3.11 -3.94 20.34
C PHE A 168 2.88 -2.55 20.94
N SER A 169 3.88 -1.67 20.82
CA SER A 169 3.77 -0.27 21.25
C SER A 169 3.11 0.56 20.16
N GLU A 170 1.96 1.18 20.44
CA GLU A 170 1.21 1.97 19.46
C GLU A 170 1.97 3.23 18.95
N SER A 171 3.08 3.59 19.61
CA SER A 171 3.99 4.67 19.22
C SER A 171 5.22 4.23 18.43
N GLN A 172 5.39 2.93 18.14
CA GLN A 172 6.55 2.44 17.42
C GLN A 172 6.53 2.85 15.92
N PRO A 173 7.68 2.83 15.23
CA PRO A 173 7.72 3.12 13.79
C PRO A 173 6.76 2.24 13.00
N TYR A 174 6.17 2.78 11.93
CA TYR A 174 5.09 2.10 11.21
C TYR A 174 5.50 0.76 10.60
N GLY A 175 6.74 0.63 10.09
CA GLY A 175 7.25 -0.63 9.55
C GLY A 175 7.38 -1.70 10.64
N GLU A 176 7.79 -1.28 11.84
CA GLU A 176 7.85 -2.14 13.02
C GLU A 176 6.45 -2.58 13.45
N ALA A 177 5.46 -1.67 13.43
CA ALA A 177 4.06 -2.00 13.71
C ALA A 177 3.51 -3.05 12.71
N VAL A 178 3.77 -2.87 11.40
CA VAL A 178 3.40 -3.90 10.40
C VAL A 178 4.06 -5.24 10.71
N ARG A 179 5.35 -5.23 11.04
CA ARG A 179 6.08 -6.45 11.37
C ARG A 179 5.50 -7.14 12.61
N SER A 180 5.23 -6.41 13.70
CA SER A 180 4.58 -6.98 14.89
C SER A 180 3.19 -7.52 14.59
N MET A 181 2.40 -6.90 13.70
CA MET A 181 1.09 -7.41 13.27
C MET A 181 1.23 -8.75 12.54
N TYR A 182 2.20 -8.88 11.64
CA TYR A 182 2.42 -10.15 10.97
C TYR A 182 3.03 -11.23 11.85
N GLU A 183 4.00 -10.88 12.71
CA GLU A 183 4.52 -11.78 13.75
C GLU A 183 3.37 -12.32 14.60
N ARG A 184 2.47 -11.44 15.06
CA ARG A 184 1.31 -11.82 15.86
C ARG A 184 0.33 -12.73 15.11
N ALA A 185 0.08 -12.45 13.83
CA ALA A 185 -0.81 -13.26 13.01
C ALA A 185 -0.21 -14.65 12.67
N ASN A 186 1.11 -14.76 12.58
CA ASN A 186 1.79 -16.04 12.38
C ASN A 186 1.82 -16.90 13.65
N GLU A 187 1.83 -16.28 14.84
CA GLU A 187 1.78 -17.00 16.12
C GLU A 187 0.42 -17.68 16.35
N ASP A 188 -0.67 -17.01 15.98
CA ASP A 188 -2.03 -17.43 16.31
C ASP A 188 -3.03 -16.89 15.27
N VAL A 189 -3.68 -17.81 14.55
CA VAL A 189 -4.67 -17.47 13.51
C VAL A 189 -5.90 -16.78 14.13
N GLU A 190 -6.26 -17.09 15.37
CA GLU A 190 -7.36 -16.40 16.07
C GLU A 190 -6.96 -14.96 16.41
N ALA A 191 -5.68 -14.71 16.63
CA ALA A 191 -5.14 -13.37 16.88
C ALA A 191 -4.99 -12.53 15.60
N ALA A 192 -5.14 -13.12 14.41
CA ALA A 192 -4.93 -12.47 13.11
C ALA A 192 -6.04 -11.48 12.67
N THR A 193 -6.72 -10.88 13.65
CA THR A 193 -7.61 -9.74 13.48
C THR A 193 -7.17 -8.65 14.45
N PHE A 194 -7.08 -7.40 14.01
CA PHE A 194 -6.57 -6.31 14.83
C PHE A 194 -7.61 -5.21 14.99
N TRP A 195 -7.82 -4.80 16.24
CA TRP A 195 -8.82 -3.81 16.61
C TRP A 195 -8.15 -2.58 17.22
N LEU A 196 -8.51 -1.40 16.73
CA LEU A 196 -8.20 -0.14 17.39
C LEU A 196 -9.31 0.19 18.38
N VAL A 197 -9.03 0.05 19.67
CA VAL A 197 -9.96 0.36 20.75
C VAL A 197 -9.69 1.78 21.25
N PHE A 198 -10.72 2.61 21.32
CA PHE A 198 -10.61 4.00 21.77
C PHE A 198 -11.88 4.45 22.49
N ASP A 199 -11.80 5.55 23.22
CA ASP A 199 -12.92 6.09 23.98
C ASP A 199 -13.34 7.51 23.52
N ARG A 200 -14.29 8.10 24.25
CA ARG A 200 -14.75 9.48 23.99
C ARG A 200 -13.64 10.53 24.12
N ARG A 201 -12.61 10.30 24.94
CA ARG A 201 -11.46 11.22 25.10
C ARG A 201 -10.61 11.25 23.83
N TYR A 202 -10.47 10.12 23.14
CA TYR A 202 -9.87 10.04 21.81
C TYR A 202 -10.68 10.86 20.81
N ARG A 203 -11.98 10.54 20.65
CA ARG A 203 -12.82 11.16 19.60
C ARG A 203 -13.00 12.66 19.74
N ARG A 204 -12.92 13.20 20.96
CA ARG A 204 -12.95 14.64 21.20
C ARG A 204 -11.70 15.37 20.65
N ARG A 205 -10.57 14.68 20.54
CA ARG A 205 -9.26 15.28 20.21
C ARG A 205 -8.75 14.88 18.83
N TYR A 206 -9.09 13.68 18.39
CA TYR A 206 -8.52 13.06 17.20
C TYR A 206 -9.62 12.51 16.29
N PRO A 207 -9.44 12.64 14.96
CA PRO A 207 -10.29 11.96 14.00
C PRO A 207 -10.05 10.45 14.04
N ILE A 208 -11.06 9.69 13.61
CA ILE A 208 -10.90 8.29 13.22
C ILE A 208 -11.34 8.17 11.76
N GLY A 209 -10.38 7.84 10.89
CA GLY A 209 -10.55 7.94 9.44
C GLY A 209 -11.05 9.33 9.05
N SER A 210 -12.07 9.37 8.23
CA SER A 210 -12.66 10.60 7.72
C SER A 210 -13.98 11.01 8.39
N LEU A 211 -14.28 10.50 9.60
CA LEU A 211 -15.44 10.90 10.39
C LEU A 211 -15.28 12.31 11.00
N LYS A 212 -16.25 13.18 10.74
CA LYS A 212 -16.24 14.61 11.11
C LYS A 212 -17.31 15.02 12.14
N SER A 213 -18.39 14.26 12.29
CA SER A 213 -19.49 14.58 13.20
C SER A 213 -19.96 13.37 14.00
N THR A 214 -20.72 13.61 15.07
CA THR A 214 -21.36 12.55 15.88
C THR A 214 -22.35 11.72 15.05
N TRP A 215 -23.16 12.38 14.22
CA TRP A 215 -24.08 11.69 13.31
C TRP A 215 -23.38 10.68 12.39
N GLN A 216 -22.19 11.01 11.86
CA GLN A 216 -21.43 10.05 11.04
C GLN A 216 -20.88 8.88 11.86
N ILE A 217 -20.61 9.06 13.15
CA ILE A 217 -20.23 7.96 14.04
C ILE A 217 -21.43 7.03 14.23
N ASP A 218 -22.62 7.56 14.49
CA ASP A 218 -23.83 6.76 14.65
C ASP A 218 -24.13 5.95 13.38
N GLN A 219 -23.98 6.55 12.20
CA GLN A 219 -24.09 5.82 10.93
C GLN A 219 -23.04 4.71 10.77
N ALA A 220 -21.79 4.97 11.14
CA ALA A 220 -20.74 3.96 11.08
C ALA A 220 -21.04 2.77 12.02
N VAL A 221 -21.68 3.03 13.16
CA VAL A 221 -22.15 2.00 14.09
C VAL A 221 -23.30 1.21 13.49
N GLU A 222 -24.31 1.88 12.93
CA GLU A 222 -25.44 1.21 12.26
C GLU A 222 -24.99 0.33 11.08
N GLN A 223 -23.92 0.72 10.38
CA GLN A 223 -23.33 -0.04 9.26
C GLN A 223 -22.38 -1.15 9.71
N GLY A 224 -22.10 -1.30 11.00
CA GLY A 224 -21.14 -2.27 11.53
C GLY A 224 -19.67 -1.96 11.20
N LEU A 225 -19.37 -0.75 10.73
CA LEU A 225 -18.00 -0.29 10.47
C LEU A 225 -17.29 0.21 11.74
N LEU A 226 -18.05 0.44 12.80
CA LEU A 226 -17.56 0.82 14.12
C LEU A 226 -18.41 0.10 15.17
N LEU A 227 -17.77 -0.56 16.13
CA LEU A 227 -18.46 -1.19 17.25
C LEU A 227 -18.51 -0.24 18.44
N ARG A 228 -19.63 -0.21 19.17
CA ARG A 228 -19.82 0.68 20.32
C ARG A 228 -20.54 -0.03 21.43
N SER A 229 -20.00 0.09 22.64
CA SER A 229 -20.66 -0.32 23.87
C SER A 229 -20.34 0.65 25.00
N ASP A 230 -21.19 0.67 26.02
CA ASP A 230 -20.98 1.44 27.25
C ASP A 230 -19.98 0.74 28.20
N THR A 231 -19.72 -0.55 27.99
CA THR A 231 -18.77 -1.34 28.77
C THR A 231 -17.77 -2.06 27.86
N ILE A 232 -16.61 -2.43 28.42
CA ILE A 232 -15.63 -3.24 27.70
C ILE A 232 -16.19 -4.64 27.42
N ASP A 233 -16.89 -5.24 28.39
CA ASP A 233 -17.49 -6.57 28.22
C ASP A 233 -18.50 -6.59 27.07
N GLY A 234 -19.40 -5.60 26.99
CA GLY A 234 -20.37 -5.51 25.90
C GLY A 234 -19.74 -5.08 24.57
N LEU A 235 -18.50 -4.57 24.56
CA LEU A 235 -17.75 -4.37 23.31
C LEU A 235 -17.12 -5.68 22.85
N ALA A 236 -16.70 -6.55 23.78
CA ALA A 236 -16.09 -7.85 23.48
C ALA A 236 -17.10 -8.89 22.96
N GLU A 237 -18.39 -8.73 23.28
CA GLU A 237 -19.48 -9.61 22.80
C GLU A 237 -19.94 -9.31 21.37
N GLN A 238 -19.53 -8.19 20.77
CA GLN A 238 -19.90 -7.75 19.41
C GLN A 238 -18.91 -8.26 18.37
#